data_AF-W9UQS1-F1
#
_entry.id   AF-W9UQS1-F1
#
_cell.length_a   1.000
_cell.length_b   1.000
_cell.length_c   1.000
_cell.angle_alpha   90.00
_cell.angle_beta   90.00
_cell.angle_gamma   90.00
#
_symmetry.space_group_name_H-M   'P 1'
#
loop_
_entity.id
_entity.type
_entity.pdbx_description
1 polymer ?
#
loop_
_entity_poly.entity_id
_entity_poly.type
_entity_poly.pdbx_seq_one_letter_code
_entity_poly.pdbx_strand_id
1 'polypeptide(L)'
;MAAMDWLQHWSVKDTLQPRLVLGENAAQSVQFVLSGAARAGIVAWPLLASRRDLPGQAWLIPESEHIPLEQKMVLMKHATPTAHSFYDFMQTTTAKKILIEHGFGAP
;
A
#
# COMPACT_ATOMS: atom_id res chain seq x y z
N MET A 1 -7.84 7.49 -5.11
CA MET A 1 -7.49 6.38 -4.18
C MET A 1 -7.65 5.08 -4.93
N ALA A 2 -6.60 4.27 -5.09
CA ALA A 2 -6.64 3.05 -5.93
C ALA A 2 -7.74 2.05 -5.52
N ALA A 3 -7.96 1.82 -4.21
CA ALA A 3 -9.03 0.94 -3.75
C ALA A 3 -10.44 1.40 -4.18
N MET A 4 -10.71 2.71 -4.12
CA MET A 4 -12.01 3.25 -4.55
C MET A 4 -12.16 3.24 -6.07
N ASP A 5 -11.07 3.48 -6.78
CA ASP A 5 -11.01 3.41 -8.25
C ASP A 5 -11.28 1.98 -8.73
N TRP A 6 -10.70 0.98 -8.08
CA TRP A 6 -11.01 -0.43 -8.34
C TRP A 6 -12.49 -0.75 -8.10
N LEU A 7 -13.07 -0.29 -6.98
CA LEU A 7 -14.52 -0.47 -6.72
C LEU A 7 -15.39 0.22 -7.78
N GLN A 8 -14.92 1.33 -8.37
CA GLN A 8 -15.59 2.02 -9.48
C GLN A 8 -15.45 1.27 -10.79
N HIS A 9 -14.26 0.74 -11.09
CA HIS A 9 -14.00 -0.09 -12.27
C HIS A 9 -15.01 -1.25 -12.35
N TRP A 10 -15.30 -1.88 -11.21
CA TRP A 10 -16.27 -2.97 -11.11
C TRP A 10 -17.72 -2.52 -10.90
N SER A 11 -18.02 -1.22 -10.90
CA SER A 11 -19.37 -0.66 -10.68
C SER A 11 -20.07 -1.13 -9.39
N VAL A 12 -19.30 -1.51 -8.37
CA VAL A 12 -19.83 -2.02 -7.08
C VAL A 12 -19.72 -1.00 -5.94
N LYS A 13 -19.08 0.15 -6.19
CA LYS A 13 -18.85 1.19 -5.18
C LYS A 13 -20.13 1.60 -4.45
N ASP A 14 -21.18 1.94 -5.18
CA ASP A 14 -22.42 2.46 -4.58
C ASP A 14 -23.15 1.38 -3.77
N THR A 15 -23.10 0.13 -4.21
CA THR A 15 -23.66 -1.02 -3.49
C THR A 15 -22.91 -1.30 -2.18
N LEU A 16 -21.58 -1.13 -2.18
CA LEU A 16 -20.73 -1.42 -1.03
C LEU A 16 -20.56 -0.23 -0.08
N GLN A 17 -20.83 1.00 -0.54
CA GLN A 17 -20.67 2.23 0.24
C GLN A 17 -21.22 2.16 1.68
N PRO A 18 -22.44 1.66 1.95
CA PRO A 18 -22.97 1.60 3.33
C PRO A 18 -22.27 0.56 4.21
N ARG A 19 -21.40 -0.29 3.64
CA ARG A 19 -20.68 -1.36 4.33
C ARG A 19 -19.17 -1.11 4.40
N LEU A 20 -18.69 0.01 3.85
CA LEU A 20 -17.27 0.35 3.89
C LEU A 20 -16.89 0.84 5.29
N VAL A 21 -15.83 0.25 5.85
CA VAL A 21 -15.15 0.77 7.03
C VAL A 21 -13.85 1.40 6.56
N LEU A 22 -13.71 2.71 6.77
CA LEU A 22 -12.51 3.46 6.37
C LEU A 22 -11.55 3.55 7.55
N GLY A 23 -10.27 3.22 7.30
CA GLY A 23 -9.19 3.52 8.23
C GLY A 23 -8.67 4.93 8.00
N GLU A 24 -8.14 5.54 9.06
CA GLU A 24 -7.39 6.80 9.02
C GLU A 24 -6.08 6.65 8.22
N ASN A 25 -5.56 5.42 8.11
CA ASN A 25 -4.43 5.08 7.25
C ASN A 25 -4.51 3.61 6.77
N ALA A 26 -3.63 3.26 5.83
CA ALA A 26 -3.61 1.93 5.21
C ALA A 26 -3.32 0.79 6.21
N ALA A 27 -2.54 1.03 7.26
CA ALA A 27 -2.23 0.00 8.27
C ALA A 27 -3.45 -0.33 9.14
N GLN A 28 -4.30 0.65 9.43
CA GLN A 28 -5.53 0.42 10.20
C GLN A 28 -6.52 -0.47 9.43
N SER A 29 -6.61 -0.34 8.11
CA SER A 29 -7.42 -1.24 7.28
C SER A 29 -7.02 -2.71 7.43
N VAL A 30 -5.71 -2.98 7.60
CA VAL A 30 -5.23 -4.35 7.90
C VAL A 30 -5.69 -4.80 9.29
N GLN A 31 -5.61 -3.92 10.29
CA GLN A 31 -6.05 -4.25 11.66
C GLN A 31 -7.53 -4.59 11.74
N PHE A 32 -8.40 -3.93 10.97
CA PHE A 32 -9.82 -4.27 10.93
C PHE A 32 -10.08 -5.68 10.41
N VAL A 33 -9.31 -6.14 9.42
CA VAL A 33 -9.43 -7.51 8.92
C VAL A 33 -8.92 -8.52 9.95
N LEU A 34 -7.77 -8.23 10.58
CA LEU A 34 -7.16 -9.13 11.56
C LEU A 34 -7.98 -9.28 12.84
N SER A 35 -8.63 -8.21 13.30
CA SER A 35 -9.48 -8.25 14.48
C SER A 35 -10.87 -8.85 14.21
N GLY A 36 -11.22 -9.09 12.94
CA GLY A 36 -12.55 -9.52 12.53
C GLY A 36 -13.59 -8.39 12.49
N ALA A 37 -13.20 -7.14 12.73
CA ALA A 37 -14.08 -5.97 12.57
C ALA A 37 -14.53 -5.75 11.12
N ALA A 38 -13.72 -6.21 10.15
CA ALA A 38 -14.08 -6.28 8.73
C ALA A 38 -13.84 -7.70 8.19
N ARG A 39 -14.77 -8.20 7.38
CA ARG A 39 -14.68 -9.55 6.77
C ARG A 39 -13.60 -9.67 5.70
N ALA A 40 -13.32 -8.58 4.99
CA ALA A 40 -12.33 -8.48 3.93
C ALA A 40 -11.82 -7.03 3.87
N GLY A 41 -10.65 -6.82 3.26
CA GLY A 41 -10.07 -5.49 3.11
C GLY A 41 -9.29 -5.37 1.81
N ILE A 42 -9.31 -4.16 1.24
CA ILE A 42 -8.43 -3.76 0.14
C ILE A 42 -7.31 -2.93 0.76
N VAL A 43 -6.08 -3.42 0.71
CA VAL A 43 -4.93 -2.85 1.41
C VAL A 43 -3.69 -2.85 0.52
N ALA A 44 -2.68 -2.04 0.88
CA ALA A 44 -1.42 -1.99 0.14
C ALA A 44 -0.62 -3.29 0.37
N TRP A 45 -0.13 -3.89 -0.72
CA TRP A 45 0.62 -5.16 -0.69
C TRP A 45 1.84 -5.17 0.26
N PRO A 46 2.65 -4.11 0.39
CA PRO A 46 3.76 -4.09 1.35
C PRO A 46 3.37 -4.33 2.80
N LEU A 47 2.11 -4.04 3.18
CA LEU A 47 1.60 -4.29 4.52
C LEU A 47 1.26 -5.77 4.75
N LEU A 48 1.23 -6.58 3.69
CA LEU A 48 0.91 -8.00 3.72
C LEU A 48 2.12 -8.88 3.39
N ALA A 49 3.01 -8.43 2.50
CA ALA A 49 4.07 -9.24 1.89
C ALA A 49 4.94 -10.01 2.91
N SER A 50 5.25 -9.41 4.06
CA SER A 50 6.08 -10.03 5.09
C SER A 50 5.28 -10.59 6.28
N ARG A 51 3.95 -10.52 6.25
CA ARG A 51 3.09 -10.97 7.36
C ARG A 51 2.85 -12.48 7.29
N ARG A 52 2.88 -13.11 8.45
CA ARG A 52 2.64 -14.56 8.63
C ARG A 52 1.38 -14.87 9.42
N ASP A 53 0.72 -13.83 9.95
CA ASP A 53 -0.43 -13.89 10.83
C ASP A 53 -1.75 -13.63 10.10
N LEU A 54 -1.75 -13.67 8.77
CA LEU A 54 -2.98 -13.45 7.99
C LEU A 54 -3.96 -14.61 8.21
N PRO A 55 -5.19 -14.34 8.68
CA PRO A 55 -6.19 -15.37 8.95
C PRO A 55 -6.84 -15.94 7.67
N GLY A 56 -6.31 -15.60 6.49
CA GLY A 56 -6.89 -15.95 5.20
C GLY A 56 -5.90 -15.77 4.04
N GLN A 57 -6.44 -15.68 2.84
CA GLN A 57 -5.66 -15.51 1.61
C GLN A 57 -5.66 -14.05 1.16
N ALA A 58 -4.58 -13.63 0.53
CA ALA A 58 -4.43 -12.34 -0.10
C ALA A 58 -3.86 -12.52 -1.51
N TRP A 59 -4.30 -11.67 -2.42
CA TRP A 59 -3.83 -11.64 -3.80
C TRP A 59 -3.69 -10.19 -4.26
N LEU A 60 -2.88 -9.99 -5.30
CA LEU A 60 -2.74 -8.68 -5.94
C LEU A 60 -3.94 -8.40 -6.84
N ILE A 61 -4.43 -7.17 -6.78
CA ILE A 61 -5.34 -6.65 -7.81
C ILE A 61 -4.49 -6.30 -9.04
N PRO A 62 -4.91 -6.66 -10.27
CA PRO A 62 -4.15 -6.32 -11.47
C PRO A 62 -3.97 -4.80 -11.62
N GLU A 63 -2.76 -4.37 -11.99
CA GLU A 63 -2.43 -2.93 -12.14
C GLU A 63 -3.30 -2.21 -13.17
N SER A 64 -3.88 -2.92 -14.13
CA SER A 64 -4.81 -2.36 -15.13
C SER A 64 -6.20 -2.04 -14.57
N GLU A 65 -6.54 -2.51 -13.38
CA GLU A 65 -7.87 -2.35 -12.78
C GLU A 65 -7.94 -1.21 -11.76
N HIS A 66 -6.84 -0.47 -11.56
CA HIS A 66 -6.83 0.72 -10.72
C HIS A 66 -5.78 1.72 -11.17
N ILE A 67 -5.93 2.98 -10.76
CA ILE A 67 -4.88 3.99 -10.90
C ILE A 67 -3.54 3.52 -10.26
N PRO A 68 -2.39 3.79 -10.87
CA PRO A 68 -1.09 3.42 -10.31
C PRO A 68 -0.82 4.01 -8.91
N LEU A 69 -0.13 3.24 -8.06
CA LEU A 69 0.34 3.72 -6.75
C LEU A 69 1.78 4.25 -6.88
N GLU A 70 1.91 5.51 -7.28
CA GLU A 70 3.22 6.17 -7.37
C GLU A 70 3.76 6.54 -5.99
N GLN A 71 4.94 6.03 -5.64
CA GLN A 71 5.66 6.41 -4.43
C GLN A 71 6.80 7.35 -4.78
N LYS A 72 6.88 8.48 -4.08
CA LYS A 72 7.88 9.52 -4.34
C LYS A 72 8.64 9.85 -3.08
N MET A 73 9.95 9.96 -3.21
CA MET A 73 10.83 10.52 -2.19
C MET A 73 11.23 11.93 -2.63
N VAL A 74 11.09 12.90 -1.73
CA VAL A 74 11.52 14.28 -1.96
C VAL A 74 12.51 14.70 -0.91
N LEU A 75 13.51 15.48 -1.32
CA LEU A 75 14.46 16.11 -0.42
C LEU A 75 13.99 17.53 -0.09
N MET A 76 13.92 17.85 1.19
CA MET A 76 13.48 19.16 1.66
C MET A 76 14.53 20.24 1.38
N LYS A 77 14.10 21.49 1.13
CA LYS A 77 15.00 22.60 0.74
C LYS A 77 16.18 22.86 1.69
N HIS A 78 16.02 22.54 2.97
CA HIS A 78 17.04 22.73 4.01
C HIS A 78 17.46 21.40 4.64
N ALA A 79 17.52 20.35 3.83
CA ALA A 79 17.96 19.03 4.26
C ALA A 79 19.40 19.07 4.79
N THR A 80 19.64 18.31 5.86
CA THR A 80 21.00 18.14 6.41
C THR A 80 21.83 17.23 5.51
N PRO A 81 23.18 17.26 5.63
CA PRO A 81 24.04 16.32 4.91
C PRO A 81 23.64 14.85 5.12
N THR A 82 23.17 14.48 6.31
CA THR A 82 22.66 13.13 6.60
C THR A 82 21.44 12.77 5.76
N ALA A 83 20.50 13.70 5.56
CA ALA A 83 19.34 13.47 4.72
C ALA A 83 19.71 13.33 3.24
N HIS A 84 20.74 14.06 2.77
CA HIS A 84 21.32 13.86 1.43
C HIS A 84 21.90 12.46 1.28
N SER A 85 22.75 12.02 2.23
CA SER A 85 23.34 10.67 2.18
C SER A 85 22.27 9.57 2.18
N PHE A 86 21.18 9.75 2.94
CA PHE A 86 20.07 8.81 2.93
C PHE A 86 19.30 8.83 1.59
N TYR A 87 19.06 10.01 1.03
CA TYR A 87 18.46 10.14 -0.30
C TYR A 87 19.28 9.40 -1.35
N ASP A 88 20.60 9.60 -1.37
CA ASP A 88 21.50 8.92 -2.31
C ASP A 88 21.50 7.40 -2.10
N PHE A 89 21.48 6.94 -0.84
CA PHE A 89 21.36 5.51 -0.52
C PHE A 89 20.07 4.91 -1.08
N MET A 90 18.94 5.61 -0.95
CA MET A 90 17.64 5.13 -1.45
C MET A 90 17.63 4.94 -2.98
N GLN A 91 18.52 5.61 -3.71
CA GLN A 91 18.66 5.44 -5.17
C GLN A 91 19.50 4.21 -5.58
N THR A 92 20.22 3.59 -4.63
CA THR A 92 21.09 2.44 -4.92
C THR A 92 20.29 1.18 -5.24
N THR A 93 20.92 0.25 -5.98
CA THR A 93 20.36 -1.09 -6.22
C THR A 93 20.06 -1.83 -4.93
N THR A 94 20.87 -1.63 -3.88
CA THR A 94 20.68 -2.26 -2.56
C THR A 94 19.36 -1.81 -1.93
N ALA A 95 19.10 -0.50 -1.87
CA ALA A 95 17.86 0.01 -1.32
C ALA A 95 16.63 -0.42 -2.15
N LYS A 96 16.73 -0.37 -3.49
CA LYS A 96 15.66 -0.84 -4.38
C LYS A 96 15.34 -2.32 -4.19
N LYS A 97 16.35 -3.17 -3.97
CA LYS A 97 16.14 -4.59 -3.64
C LYS A 97 15.39 -4.77 -2.33
N ILE A 98 15.76 -4.04 -1.28
CA ILE A 98 15.08 -4.09 0.02
C ILE A 98 13.60 -3.73 -0.13
N LEU A 99 13.28 -2.68 -0.92
CA LEU A 99 11.90 -2.29 -1.20
C LEU A 99 11.13 -3.40 -1.92
N ILE A 100 11.71 -3.99 -2.98
CA ILE A 100 11.08 -5.09 -3.73
C ILE A 100 10.83 -6.30 -2.83
N GLU A 101 11.80 -6.68 -1.99
CA GLU A 101 11.66 -7.78 -1.03
C GLU A 101 10.50 -7.56 -0.04
N HIS A 102 10.18 -6.30 0.28
CA HIS A 102 9.06 -5.92 1.13
C HIS A 102 7.77 -5.63 0.36
N GLY A 103 7.69 -6.03 -0.92
CA GLY A 103 6.46 -5.96 -1.71
C GLY A 103 6.17 -4.59 -2.34
N PHE A 104 7.15 -3.69 -2.37
CA PHE A 104 7.06 -2.45 -3.14
C PHE A 104 7.42 -2.71 -4.62
N GLY A 105 6.75 -2.01 -5.54
CA GLY A 105 7.19 -1.96 -6.94
C GLY A 105 8.54 -1.25 -7.05
N ALA A 106 9.33 -1.62 -8.07
CA ALA A 106 10.52 -0.83 -8.41
C ALA A 106 10.07 0.59 -8.85
N PRO A 107 10.68 1.67 -8.33
CA PRO A 107 10.41 3.02 -8.78
C PRO A 107 10.90 3.27 -10.20
#